data_AF-A0A0E2E868-F1
#
_entry.id   AF-A0A0E2E868-F1
#
_cell.length_a   1.000
_cell.length_b   1.000
_cell.length_c   1.000
_cell.angle_alpha   90.00
_cell.angle_beta   90.00
_cell.angle_gamma   90.00
#
_symmetry.space_group_name_H-M   'P 1'
#
loop_
_entity.id
_entity.type
_entity.pdbx_description
1 polymer ?
#
loop_
_entity_poly.entity_id
_entity_poly.type
_entity_poly.pdbx_seq_one_letter_code
_entity_poly.pdbx_strand_id
1 'polypeptide(L)'
;MDTIMSNASFSNIYYFIIIPIGLIAYFAFAIFKTKNEKKRVTNWLNEHPNAVKVYIGKTSSVTGYLASAARQISVNSVDGERPLFFTEKLSNGFYVTPGTHIVESSFTKTRPGIIYRSVTTTYGPSKQEITVEGLKSYNYSFDTNEERYVFEAIN
;
A
#
# COMPACT_ATOMS: atom_id res chain seq x y z
N MET A 1 48.97 -12.74 27.79
CA MET A 1 48.34 -11.99 26.68
C MET A 1 46.98 -12.63 26.38
N ASP A 2 46.22 -12.95 27.43
CA ASP A 2 45.20 -14.02 27.37
C ASP A 2 43.81 -13.55 27.80
N THR A 3 43.73 -12.38 28.45
CA THR A 3 42.47 -11.81 28.93
C THR A 3 41.71 -11.05 27.85
N ILE A 4 42.34 -10.70 26.73
CA ILE A 4 41.68 -9.96 25.63
C ILE A 4 41.04 -10.94 24.62
N MET A 5 41.54 -12.18 24.54
CA MET A 5 41.08 -13.18 23.57
C MET A 5 39.82 -13.95 24.03
N SER A 6 39.53 -13.99 25.33
CA SER A 6 38.33 -14.62 25.93
C SER A 6 37.04 -13.79 25.73
N ASN A 7 37.16 -12.46 25.82
CA ASN A 7 36.02 -11.55 25.95
C ASN A 7 35.34 -11.27 24.61
N ALA A 8 36.06 -11.49 23.51
CA ALA A 8 35.54 -11.35 22.15
C ALA A 8 34.55 -12.47 21.77
N SER A 9 34.57 -13.62 22.46
CA SER A 9 33.67 -14.75 22.16
C SER A 9 32.30 -14.62 22.85
N PHE A 10 32.27 -14.26 24.13
CA PHE A 10 31.02 -14.18 24.92
C PHE A 10 30.12 -13.00 24.54
N SER A 11 30.72 -11.83 24.24
CA SER A 11 29.98 -10.66 23.74
C SER A 11 29.23 -10.98 22.43
N ASN A 12 29.87 -11.73 21.52
CA ASN A 12 29.28 -12.14 20.25
C ASN A 12 28.23 -13.26 20.40
N ILE A 13 28.41 -14.19 21.36
CA ILE A 13 27.43 -15.26 21.64
C ILE A 13 26.07 -14.70 22.11
N TYR A 14 26.08 -13.60 22.84
CA TYR A 14 24.86 -12.94 23.33
C TYR A 14 24.00 -12.39 22.19
N TYR A 15 24.64 -11.85 21.14
CA TYR A 15 23.94 -11.43 19.92
C TYR A 15 23.31 -12.60 19.18
N PHE A 16 23.95 -13.79 19.17
CA PHE A 16 23.35 -15.01 18.59
C PHE A 16 22.09 -15.49 19.32
N ILE A 17 21.83 -15.04 20.56
CA ILE A 17 20.62 -15.37 21.32
C ILE A 17 19.56 -14.25 21.21
N ILE A 18 19.94 -12.98 21.33
CA ILE A 18 18.97 -11.88 21.28
C ILE A 18 18.42 -11.66 19.88
N ILE A 19 19.26 -11.70 18.84
CA ILE A 19 18.82 -11.46 17.46
C ILE A 19 17.69 -12.41 17.05
N PRO A 20 17.77 -13.75 17.26
CA PRO A 20 16.67 -14.64 16.90
C PRO A 20 15.42 -14.42 17.77
N ILE A 21 15.55 -14.11 19.06
CA ILE A 21 14.39 -13.79 19.92
C ILE A 21 13.69 -12.52 19.42
N GLY A 22 14.45 -11.48 19.08
CA GLY A 22 13.94 -10.24 18.51
C GLY A 22 13.24 -10.47 17.17
N LEU A 23 13.80 -11.31 16.31
CA LEU A 23 13.17 -11.71 15.04
C LEU A 23 11.84 -12.44 15.27
N ILE A 24 11.78 -13.41 16.20
CA ILE A 24 10.55 -14.14 16.51
C ILE A 24 9.46 -13.19 17.04
N ALA A 25 9.81 -12.29 17.95
CA ALA A 25 8.88 -11.29 18.47
C ALA A 25 8.39 -10.34 17.36
N TYR A 26 9.28 -9.90 16.47
CA TYR A 26 8.94 -9.08 15.31
C TYR A 26 7.97 -9.79 14.36
N PHE A 27 8.26 -11.06 14.01
CA PHE A 27 7.37 -11.86 13.15
C PHE A 27 6.01 -12.09 13.81
N ALA A 28 5.97 -12.39 15.11
CA ALA A 28 4.71 -12.55 15.85
C ALA A 28 3.87 -11.26 15.81
N PHE A 29 4.49 -10.10 16.04
CA PHE A 29 3.83 -8.81 15.96
C PHE A 29 3.32 -8.50 14.55
N ALA A 30 4.13 -8.75 13.51
CA ALA A 30 3.74 -8.56 12.11
C ALA A 30 2.53 -9.41 11.72
N ILE A 31 2.51 -10.68 12.14
CA ILE A 31 1.36 -11.57 11.89
C ILE A 31 0.11 -11.07 12.64
N PHE A 32 0.25 -10.61 13.87
CA PHE A 32 -0.90 -10.11 14.64
C PHE A 32 -1.51 -8.85 14.00
N LYS A 33 -0.66 -7.90 13.58
CA LYS A 33 -1.09 -6.68 12.91
C LYS A 33 -1.85 -6.98 11.62
N THR A 34 -1.30 -7.83 10.75
CA THR A 34 -1.95 -8.21 9.49
C THR A 34 -3.27 -8.96 9.70
N LYS A 35 -3.37 -9.81 10.74
CA LYS A 35 -4.64 -10.46 11.10
C LYS A 35 -5.69 -9.46 11.55
N ASN A 36 -5.32 -8.46 12.34
CA ASN A 36 -6.26 -7.45 12.84
C ASN A 36 -6.81 -6.57 11.70
N GLU A 37 -5.95 -6.17 10.77
CA GLU A 37 -6.36 -5.42 9.57
C GLU A 37 -7.31 -6.24 8.69
N LYS A 38 -7.00 -7.52 8.43
CA LYS A 38 -7.89 -8.41 7.68
C LYS A 38 -9.25 -8.56 8.36
N LYS A 39 -9.29 -8.75 9.68
CA LYS A 39 -10.54 -8.81 10.44
C LYS A 39 -11.36 -7.53 10.32
N ARG A 40 -10.72 -6.35 10.42
CA ARG A 40 -11.40 -5.06 10.25
C ARG A 40 -12.03 -4.93 8.87
N VAL A 41 -11.29 -5.29 7.81
CA VAL A 41 -11.82 -5.29 6.43
C VAL A 41 -12.98 -6.26 6.30
N THR A 42 -12.86 -7.49 6.80
CA THR A 42 -13.95 -8.49 6.72
C THR A 42 -15.20 -8.05 7.48
N ASN A 43 -15.04 -7.50 8.69
CA ASN A 43 -16.17 -7.00 9.48
C ASN A 43 -16.89 -5.86 8.76
N TRP A 44 -16.14 -4.91 8.20
CA TRP A 44 -16.72 -3.80 7.46
C TRP A 44 -17.43 -4.25 6.18
N LEU A 45 -16.88 -5.25 5.47
CA LEU A 45 -17.55 -5.85 4.30
C LEU A 45 -18.84 -6.58 4.67
N ASN A 46 -18.92 -7.15 5.88
CA ASN A 46 -20.16 -7.76 6.37
C ASN A 46 -21.23 -6.70 6.70
N GLU A 47 -20.82 -5.55 7.24
CA GLU A 47 -21.70 -4.41 7.55
C GLU A 47 -22.16 -3.68 6.27
N HIS A 48 -21.32 -3.67 5.24
CA HIS A 48 -21.57 -2.99 3.96
C HIS A 48 -21.52 -3.99 2.79
N PRO A 49 -22.54 -4.86 2.62
CA PRO A 49 -22.56 -5.87 1.55
C PRO A 49 -22.57 -5.27 0.14
N ASN A 50 -22.96 -4.00 0.01
CA ASN A 50 -22.95 -3.26 -1.25
C ASN A 50 -21.63 -2.52 -1.51
N ALA A 51 -20.57 -2.82 -0.77
CA ALA A 51 -19.26 -2.19 -0.96
C ALA A 51 -18.74 -2.40 -2.38
N VAL A 52 -18.18 -1.34 -2.93
CA VAL A 52 -17.62 -1.28 -4.28
C VAL A 52 -16.10 -1.32 -4.23
N LYS A 53 -15.51 -2.05 -5.17
CA LYS A 53 -14.06 -2.13 -5.35
C LYS A 53 -13.57 -1.04 -6.29
N VAL A 54 -12.70 -0.17 -5.79
CA VAL A 54 -11.96 0.80 -6.59
C VAL A 54 -10.52 0.32 -6.69
N TYR A 55 -10.10 -0.09 -7.89
CA TYR A 55 -8.73 -0.51 -8.17
C TYR A 55 -7.83 0.70 -8.37
N ILE A 56 -6.60 0.65 -7.88
CA ILE A 56 -5.58 1.68 -8.07
C ILE A 56 -4.67 1.23 -9.22
N GLY A 57 -4.72 1.94 -10.34
CA GLY A 57 -3.85 1.71 -11.50
C GLY A 57 -3.89 0.26 -12.00
N LYS A 58 -5.08 -0.31 -12.16
CA LYS A 58 -5.25 -1.71 -12.56
C LYS A 58 -4.50 -1.96 -13.87
N THR A 59 -3.58 -2.91 -13.82
CA THR A 59 -2.83 -3.35 -14.99
C THR A 59 -2.93 -4.85 -15.13
N SER A 60 -3.20 -5.31 -16.33
CA SER A 60 -3.34 -6.74 -16.65
C SER A 60 -2.01 -7.43 -16.95
N SER A 61 -0.91 -6.68 -17.02
CA SER A 61 0.41 -7.20 -17.41
C SER A 61 1.44 -7.06 -16.29
N VAL A 62 2.36 -8.04 -16.22
CA VAL A 62 3.49 -8.02 -15.27
C VAL A 62 4.39 -6.79 -15.51
N THR A 63 4.57 -6.40 -16.78
CA THR A 63 5.32 -5.18 -17.14
C THR A 63 4.66 -3.93 -16.61
N GLY A 64 3.33 -3.84 -16.71
CA GLY A 64 2.57 -2.74 -16.13
C GLY A 64 2.62 -2.72 -14.60
N TYR A 65 2.66 -3.89 -13.96
CA TYR A 65 2.85 -3.98 -12.50
C TYR A 65 4.22 -3.43 -12.08
N LEU A 66 5.30 -3.79 -12.79
CA LEU A 66 6.63 -3.24 -12.53
C LEU A 66 6.69 -1.73 -12.81
N ALA A 67 6.01 -1.25 -13.85
CA ALA A 67 5.89 0.19 -14.12
C ALA A 67 5.07 0.92 -13.04
N SER A 68 4.05 0.27 -12.46
CA SER A 68 3.26 0.78 -11.34
C SER A 68 4.06 0.81 -10.04
N ALA A 69 5.04 -0.07 -9.84
CA ALA A 69 5.94 0.01 -8.68
C ALA A 69 6.78 1.30 -8.69
N ALA A 70 7.05 1.86 -9.86
CA ALA A 70 7.69 3.16 -10.01
C ALA A 70 6.71 4.34 -9.88
N ARG A 71 5.39 4.09 -9.82
CA ARG A 71 4.31 5.09 -9.83
C ARG A 71 3.27 4.73 -8.79
N GLN A 72 3.45 5.24 -7.57
CA GLN A 72 2.61 4.90 -6.44
C GLN A 72 1.54 5.98 -6.22
N ILE A 73 0.28 5.59 -6.31
CA ILE A 73 -0.84 6.37 -5.79
C ILE A 73 -1.07 5.92 -4.34
N SER A 74 -0.96 6.84 -3.40
CA SER A 74 -1.28 6.62 -2.00
C SER A 74 -2.62 7.29 -1.69
N VAL A 75 -3.61 6.49 -1.31
CA VAL A 75 -4.89 7.00 -0.81
C VAL A 75 -4.74 7.27 0.68
N ASN A 76 -4.80 8.53 1.06
CA ASN A 76 -4.57 8.97 2.43
C ASN A 76 -5.85 8.89 3.26
N SER A 77 -6.98 9.33 2.70
CA SER A 77 -8.29 9.28 3.34
C SER A 77 -9.42 9.11 2.31
N VAL A 78 -10.53 8.50 2.74
CA VAL A 78 -11.81 8.50 2.01
C VAL A 78 -12.82 9.12 2.97
N ASP A 79 -13.38 10.27 2.62
CA ASP A 79 -14.22 11.12 3.48
C ASP A 79 -13.59 11.48 4.83
N GLY A 80 -12.27 11.57 4.88
CA GLY A 80 -11.53 11.80 6.13
C GLY A 80 -11.36 10.57 7.02
N GLU A 81 -11.90 9.41 6.62
CA GLU A 81 -11.68 8.14 7.29
C GLU A 81 -10.50 7.35 6.71
N ARG A 82 -9.98 6.41 7.51
CA ARG A 82 -8.87 5.53 7.08
C ARG A 82 -9.37 4.53 6.03
N PRO A 83 -8.83 4.57 4.79
CA PRO A 83 -9.26 3.69 3.71
C PRO A 83 -9.06 2.21 4.06
N LEU A 84 -9.95 1.37 3.53
CA LEU A 84 -9.85 -0.07 3.62
C LEU A 84 -9.28 -0.61 2.32
N PHE A 85 -8.03 -1.03 2.35
CA PHE A 85 -7.34 -1.54 1.17
C PHE A 85 -7.63 -3.03 0.93
N PHE A 86 -7.59 -3.42 -0.34
CA PHE A 86 -7.53 -4.81 -0.77
C PHE A 86 -6.42 -5.01 -1.79
N THR A 87 -5.90 -6.24 -1.82
CA THR A 87 -4.93 -6.69 -2.81
C THR A 87 -5.52 -7.91 -3.50
N GLU A 88 -5.69 -7.81 -4.82
CA GLU A 88 -6.23 -8.87 -5.65
C GLU A 88 -5.25 -9.16 -6.81
N LYS A 89 -4.61 -10.33 -6.78
CA LYS A 89 -3.59 -10.76 -7.76
C LYS A 89 -2.45 -9.73 -7.91
N LEU A 90 -2.45 -8.97 -9.00
CA LEU A 90 -1.43 -7.96 -9.36
C LEU A 90 -1.99 -6.53 -9.25
N SER A 91 -3.12 -6.34 -8.59
CA SER A 91 -3.76 -5.04 -8.46
C SER A 91 -4.12 -4.78 -7.00
N ASN A 92 -3.86 -3.57 -6.56
CA ASN A 92 -4.28 -3.07 -5.27
C ASN A 92 -5.45 -2.13 -5.47
N GLY A 93 -6.25 -1.95 -4.42
CA GLY A 93 -7.40 -1.07 -4.47
C GLY A 93 -7.91 -0.76 -3.06
N PHE A 94 -9.00 -0.02 -2.99
CA PHE A 94 -9.69 0.29 -1.75
C PHE A 94 -11.19 0.08 -1.91
N TYR A 95 -11.87 -0.22 -0.80
CA TYR A 95 -13.31 -0.33 -0.75
C TYR A 95 -13.96 1.03 -0.48
N VAL A 96 -15.08 1.26 -1.12
CA VAL A 96 -15.93 2.45 -0.94
C VAL A 96 -17.38 2.02 -0.92
N THR A 97 -18.23 2.68 -0.13
CA THR A 97 -19.68 2.50 -0.25
C THR A 97 -20.20 3.09 -1.57
N PRO A 98 -21.38 2.67 -2.05
CA PRO A 98 -22.03 3.35 -3.16
C PRO A 98 -22.42 4.78 -2.76
N GLY A 99 -22.09 5.76 -3.58
CA GLY A 99 -22.34 7.17 -3.28
C GLY A 99 -21.24 8.09 -3.82
N THR A 100 -21.34 9.35 -3.42
CA THR A 100 -20.34 10.38 -3.69
C THR A 100 -19.38 10.48 -2.51
N HIS A 101 -18.09 10.33 -2.78
CA HIS A 101 -17.04 10.26 -1.77
C HIS A 101 -15.88 11.18 -2.16
N ILE A 102 -15.26 11.81 -1.17
CA ILE A 102 -14.07 12.64 -1.33
C ILE A 102 -12.85 11.79 -0.96
N VAL A 103 -12.08 11.44 -1.97
CA VAL A 103 -10.83 10.70 -1.81
C VAL A 103 -9.68 11.68 -1.75
N GLU A 104 -8.94 11.65 -0.65
CA GLU A 104 -7.67 12.37 -0.55
C GLU A 104 -6.55 11.44 -0.97
N SER A 105 -5.90 11.76 -2.09
CA SER A 105 -4.81 10.96 -2.60
C SER A 105 -3.57 11.80 -2.94
N SER A 106 -2.42 11.17 -2.77
CA SER A 106 -1.11 11.69 -3.14
C SER A 106 -0.48 10.77 -4.17
N PHE A 107 0.26 11.35 -5.11
CA PHE A 107 0.88 10.59 -6.19
C PHE A 107 2.39 10.76 -6.14
N THR A 108 3.13 9.65 -6.20
CA THR A 108 4.58 9.65 -6.23
C THR A 108 5.08 8.89 -7.44
N LYS A 109 5.93 9.54 -8.23
CA LYS A 109 6.59 8.93 -9.39
C LYS A 109 8.08 8.92 -9.18
N THR A 110 8.67 7.75 -9.28
CA THR A 110 10.12 7.55 -9.23
C THR A 110 10.61 7.18 -10.61
N ARG A 111 11.44 8.04 -11.22
CA ARG A 111 12.12 7.70 -12.47
C ARG A 111 13.41 6.95 -12.14
N PRO A 112 13.58 5.70 -12.58
CA PRO A 112 14.84 4.98 -12.39
C PRO A 112 15.95 5.70 -13.16
N GLY A 113 17.06 5.98 -12.46
CA GLY A 113 18.26 6.55 -13.07
C GLY A 113 19.09 5.45 -13.71
N ILE A 114 19.57 5.65 -14.94
CA ILE A 114 20.36 4.65 -15.66
C ILE A 114 21.79 4.55 -15.10
N ILE A 115 22.35 5.63 -14.52
CA ILE A 115 23.78 5.71 -14.16
C ILE A 115 24.05 6.25 -12.74
N TYR A 116 23.22 7.13 -12.18
CA TYR A 116 23.61 7.88 -10.96
C TYR A 116 22.56 7.93 -9.84
N ARG A 117 21.32 8.36 -10.09
CA ARG A 117 20.32 8.56 -9.01
C ARG A 117 18.89 8.50 -9.53
N SER A 118 18.02 7.79 -8.84
CA SER A 118 16.57 7.84 -9.06
C SER A 118 16.01 9.16 -8.57
N VAL A 119 15.16 9.80 -9.37
CA VAL A 119 14.47 11.04 -8.97
C VAL A 119 13.03 10.69 -8.64
N THR A 120 12.60 11.05 -7.43
CA THR A 120 11.24 10.86 -6.95
C THR A 120 10.54 12.22 -6.92
N THR A 121 9.47 12.34 -7.69
CA THR A 121 8.57 13.49 -7.69
C THR A 121 7.32 13.11 -6.93
N THR A 122 7.03 13.83 -5.85
CA THR A 122 5.81 13.65 -5.05
C THR A 122 4.86 14.81 -5.30
N TYR A 123 3.68 14.49 -5.80
CA TYR A 123 2.54 15.38 -5.87
C TYR A 123 1.80 15.29 -4.54
N GLY A 124 1.54 16.45 -3.93
CA GLY A 124 0.94 16.55 -2.59
C GLY A 124 -0.48 15.96 -2.50
N PRO A 125 -1.03 15.86 -1.27
CA PRO A 125 -2.39 15.39 -1.07
C PRO A 125 -3.37 16.32 -1.78
N SER A 126 -4.26 15.72 -2.55
CA SER A 126 -5.27 16.41 -3.34
C SER A 126 -6.59 15.68 -3.14
N LYS A 127 -7.68 16.45 -3.14
CA LYS A 127 -9.03 15.93 -2.91
C LYS A 127 -9.71 15.69 -4.24
N GLN A 128 -10.16 14.47 -4.48
CA GLN A 128 -10.89 14.04 -5.66
C GLN A 128 -12.29 13.62 -5.25
N GLU A 129 -13.30 14.21 -5.87
CA GLU A 129 -14.67 13.75 -5.74
C GLU A 129 -14.89 12.60 -6.72
N ILE A 130 -15.25 11.43 -6.21
CA ILE A 130 -15.61 10.26 -7.00
C ILE A 130 -17.05 9.86 -6.71
N THR A 131 -17.79 9.51 -7.76
CA THR A 131 -19.14 8.96 -7.61
C THR A 131 -19.10 7.50 -8.03
N VAL A 132 -19.49 6.64 -7.10
CA VAL A 132 -19.35 5.19 -7.21
C VAL A 132 -20.75 4.58 -7.18
N GLU A 133 -21.11 3.85 -8.23
CA GLU A 133 -22.36 3.10 -8.27
C GLU A 133 -22.16 1.69 -7.71
N GLY A 134 -23.18 1.16 -7.04
CA GLY A 134 -23.18 -0.21 -6.55
C GLY A 134 -22.99 -1.23 -7.67
N LEU A 135 -22.37 -2.37 -7.36
CA LEU A 135 -22.14 -3.51 -8.26
C LEU A 135 -21.17 -3.27 -9.45
N LYS A 136 -20.67 -2.05 -9.64
CA LYS A 136 -19.64 -1.74 -10.64
C LYS A 136 -18.25 -1.81 -10.02
N SER A 137 -17.22 -1.97 -10.85
CA SER A 137 -15.82 -1.83 -10.45
C SER A 137 -15.23 -0.61 -11.11
N TYR A 138 -14.28 0.06 -10.45
CA TYR A 138 -13.68 1.28 -10.98
C TYR A 138 -12.15 1.21 -10.99
N ASN A 139 -11.53 1.90 -11.94
CA ASN A 139 -10.10 2.13 -12.01
C ASN A 139 -9.81 3.58 -11.60
N TYR A 140 -8.92 3.73 -10.64
CA TYR A 140 -8.40 5.01 -10.18
C TYR A 140 -6.92 5.09 -10.54
N SER A 141 -6.58 5.97 -11.47
CA SER A 141 -5.23 6.09 -12.00
C SER A 141 -4.79 7.56 -12.07
N PHE A 142 -3.50 7.80 -12.32
CA PHE A 142 -2.95 9.13 -12.43
C PHE A 142 -2.28 9.29 -13.79
N ASP A 143 -2.81 10.20 -14.61
CA ASP A 143 -2.21 10.59 -15.87
C ASP A 143 -1.07 11.57 -15.58
N THR A 144 0.16 11.21 -15.97
CA THR A 144 1.33 12.07 -15.77
C THR A 144 1.57 13.07 -16.90
N ASN A 145 0.88 12.94 -18.02
CA ASN A 145 0.95 13.91 -19.10
C ASN A 145 0.06 15.10 -18.78
N GLU A 146 -1.15 14.82 -18.27
CA GLU A 146 -2.12 15.85 -17.88
C GLU A 146 -2.01 16.26 -16.39
N GLU A 147 -1.22 15.52 -15.60
CA GLU A 147 -1.07 15.69 -14.15
C GLU A 147 -2.41 15.65 -13.39
N ARG A 148 -3.29 14.72 -13.78
CA ARG A 148 -4.65 14.60 -13.26
C ARG A 148 -5.00 13.17 -12.88
N TYR A 149 -5.89 13.04 -11.90
CA TYR A 149 -6.48 11.76 -11.53
C TYR A 149 -7.58 11.39 -12.52
N VAL A 150 -7.54 10.15 -12.98
CA VAL A 150 -8.50 9.57 -13.91
C VAL A 150 -9.27 8.49 -13.18
N PHE A 151 -10.60 8.61 -13.19
CA PHE A 151 -11.52 7.67 -12.57
C PHE A 151 -12.47 7.11 -13.64
N GLU A 152 -12.38 5.81 -13.90
CA GLU A 152 -13.10 5.14 -14.98
C GLU A 152 -13.79 3.88 -14.48
N ALA A 153 -14.98 3.57 -14.99
CA ALA A 153 -15.63 2.30 -14.71
C ALA A 153 -14.94 1.18 -15.48
N ILE A 154 -14.59 0.09 -14.80
CA ILE A 154 -14.13 -1.16 -15.42
C ILE A 154 -15.34 -2.08 -15.56
N ASN A 155 -15.63 -2.46 -16.80
CA ASN A 155 -16.62 -3.49 -17.12
C ASN A 155 -15.96 -4.87 -17.15
#